data_AF-A0A919Y8W1-F1
#
_entry.id   AF-A0A919Y8W1-F1
#
_cell.length_a   1.000
_cell.length_b   1.000
_cell.length_c   1.000
_cell.angle_alpha   90.00
_cell.angle_beta   90.00
_cell.angle_gamma   90.00
#
_symmetry.space_group_name_H-M   'P 1'
#
loop_
_entity.id
_entity.type
_entity.pdbx_description
1 polymer ?
#
loop_
_entity_poly.entity_id
_entity_poly.type
_entity_poly.pdbx_seq_one_letter_code
_entity_poly.pdbx_strand_id
1 'polypeptide(L)' 'MDRFTTRKEENKKGQTRRIVLNLRDWNGDVNELKKQFIEWPIENLDEVIVVTKDKKVIHLIP' A
#
# COMPACT_ATOMS: atom_id res chain seq x y z
N MET A 1 24.17 27.88 -8.94
CA MET A 1 24.18 26.80 -7.94
C MET A 1 22.73 26.60 -7.54
N ASP A 2 22.00 25.84 -8.35
CA ASP A 2 20.53 25.74 -8.23
C ASP A 2 20.17 24.75 -7.13
N ARG A 3 19.45 25.26 -6.13
CA ARG A 3 19.01 24.51 -4.96
C ARG A 3 17.85 23.61 -5.39
N PHE A 4 18.06 22.29 -5.26
CA PHE A 4 17.05 21.25 -5.48
C PHE A 4 15.69 21.65 -4.91
N THR A 5 14.66 21.68 -5.76
CA THR A 5 13.28 21.82 -5.33
C THR A 5 12.55 20.53 -5.70
N THR A 6 12.59 19.53 -4.82
CA THR A 6 11.66 18.41 -4.90
C THR A 6 10.37 18.85 -4.19
N ARG A 7 9.38 19.32 -4.94
CA ARG A 7 8.02 19.47 -4.41
C ARG A 7 7.43 18.08 -4.21
N LYS A 8 7.39 17.59 -2.97
CA LYS A 8 6.35 16.64 -2.55
C LYS A 8 5.08 17.46 -2.36
N GLU A 9 4.24 17.54 -3.39
CA GLU A 9 2.85 17.96 -3.18
C GLU A 9 2.16 16.85 -2.37
N GLU A 10 2.13 17.03 -1.04
CA GLU A 10 1.36 16.19 -0.12
C GLU A 10 -0.13 16.42 -0.37
N ASN A 11 -0.68 15.69 -1.35
CA ASN A 11 -2.10 15.62 -1.59
C ASN A 11 -2.77 14.79 -0.48
N LYS A 12 -2.92 15.38 0.71
CA LYS A 12 -3.53 14.76 1.91
C LYS A 12 -5.06 14.80 1.95
N LYS A 13 -5.74 15.31 0.91
CA LYS A 13 -7.20 15.40 0.91
C LYS A 13 -7.81 14.18 0.22
N GLY A 14 -8.10 13.15 1.01
CA GLY A 14 -8.93 12.02 0.59
C GLY A 14 -8.24 10.66 0.50
N GLN A 15 -7.11 10.44 1.18
CA GLN A 15 -6.54 9.10 1.25
C GLN A 15 -7.51 8.13 1.93
N THR A 16 -7.79 7.02 1.23
CA THR A 16 -8.64 5.95 1.74
C THR A 16 -7.94 5.28 2.92
N ARG A 17 -8.64 5.23 4.05
CA ARG A 17 -8.12 4.63 5.28
C ARG A 17 -8.08 3.11 5.27
N ARG A 18 -8.83 2.45 4.37
CA ARG A 18 -8.90 1.00 4.25
C ARG A 18 -8.92 0.59 2.79
N ILE A 19 -8.06 -0.33 2.40
CA ILE A 19 -7.95 -0.76 1.00
C ILE A 19 -8.13 -2.27 0.89
N VAL A 20 -8.80 -2.70 -0.18
CA VAL A 20 -8.85 -4.10 -0.60
C VAL A 20 -8.08 -4.22 -1.90
N LEU A 21 -7.00 -4.99 -1.89
CA LEU A 21 -6.20 -5.26 -3.09
C LEU A 21 -6.62 -6.61 -3.67
N ASN A 22 -7.07 -6.61 -4.92
CA ASN A 22 -7.30 -7.83 -5.67
C ASN A 22 -6.03 -8.21 -6.43
N LEU A 23 -5.39 -9.30 -6.01
CA LEU A 23 -4.14 -9.82 -6.55
C LEU A 23 -4.35 -11.01 -7.50
N ARG A 24 -5.57 -11.17 -8.07
CA ARG A 24 -5.89 -12.28 -8.98
C ARG A 24 -4.88 -12.41 -10.13
N ASP A 25 -4.49 -11.29 -10.73
CA ASP A 25 -3.62 -11.25 -11.91
C ASP A 25 -2.19 -10.84 -11.58
N TRP A 26 -1.87 -10.69 -10.29
CA TRP A 26 -0.54 -10.33 -9.81
C TRP A 26 0.28 -11.58 -9.47
N ASN A 27 1.52 -11.63 -9.93
CA ASN A 27 2.41 -12.79 -9.76
C ASN A 27 3.57 -12.53 -8.77
N GLY A 28 3.54 -11.43 -8.02
CA GLY A 28 4.56 -11.12 -7.01
C GLY A 28 4.34 -11.85 -5.68
N ASP A 29 5.27 -11.67 -4.74
CA ASP A 29 5.20 -12.28 -3.41
C ASP A 29 4.41 -11.41 -2.43
N VAL A 30 3.35 -11.97 -1.85
CA VAL A 30 2.51 -11.32 -0.84
C VAL A 30 3.32 -10.92 0.41
N ASN A 31 4.36 -11.66 0.76
CA ASN A 31 5.25 -11.31 1.88
C ASN A 31 6.12 -10.09 1.57
N GLU A 32 6.59 -9.95 0.32
CA GLU A 32 7.32 -8.77 -0.11
C GLU A 32 6.40 -7.54 -0.13
N LEU A 33 5.15 -7.70 -0.59
CA LEU A 33 4.13 -6.65 -0.49
C LEU A 33 3.90 -6.23 0.96
N LYS A 34 3.84 -7.20 1.89
CA LYS A 34 3.72 -6.90 3.33
C LYS A 34 4.90 -6.12 3.86
N LYS A 35 6.11 -6.53 3.47
CA LYS A 35 7.34 -5.83 3.83
C LYS A 35 7.34 -4.40 3.30
N GLN A 36 6.90 -4.15 2.06
CA GLN A 36 6.78 -2.80 1.51
C GLN A 36 5.89 -1.89 2.37
N PHE A 37 4.72 -2.37 2.81
CA PHE A 37 3.83 -1.57 3.65
C PHE A 37 4.40 -1.28 5.04
N ILE A 38 5.22 -2.18 5.59
CA ILE A 38 5.89 -2.00 6.89
C ILE A 38 7.07 -1.04 6.76
N GLU A 39 7.88 -1.18 5.71
CA GLU A 39 9.08 -0.35 5.47
C GLU A 39 8.73 1.06 4.97
N TRP A 40 7.62 1.18 4.25
CA TRP A 40 7.12 2.44 3.67
C TRP A 40 5.70 2.70 4.19
N PRO A 41 5.56 3.11 5.46
CA PRO A 41 4.25 3.33 6.05
C PRO A 41 3.50 4.44 5.31
N ILE A 42 2.24 4.17 4.98
CA ILE A 42 1.33 5.15 4.41
C ILE A 42 0.59 5.84 5.57
N GLU A 43 0.73 7.15 5.66
CA GLU A 43 0.09 7.95 6.70
C GLU A 43 -1.44 7.79 6.63
N ASN A 44 -2.09 7.52 7.77
CA ASN A 44 -3.55 7.34 7.88
C ASN A 44 -4.15 6.12 7.17
N LEU A 45 -3.33 5.14 6.77
CA LEU A 45 -3.82 3.83 6.34
C LEU A 45 -4.05 2.94 7.55
N ASP A 46 -5.31 2.63 7.85
CA ASP A 46 -5.69 1.76 8.95
C ASP A 46 -5.59 0.29 8.53
N GLU A 47 -6.10 -0.10 7.35
CA GLU A 47 -6.27 -1.52 7.01
C GLU A 47 -5.92 -1.82 5.54
N VAL A 48 -5.25 -2.95 5.34
CA VAL A 48 -5.02 -3.53 4.02
C VAL A 48 -5.49 -4.98 4.01
N ILE A 49 -6.52 -5.26 3.22
CA ILE A 49 -7.00 -6.62 2.94
C ILE A 49 -6.55 -7.01 1.54
N VAL A 50 -6.16 -8.26 1.38
CA VAL A 50 -5.78 -8.84 0.10
C VAL A 50 -6.64 -10.01 -0.26
N VAL A 51 -7.09 -10.03 -1.52
CA VAL A 51 -7.68 -11.21 -2.17
C VAL A 51 -6.65 -11.80 -3.12
N THR A 52 -6.15 -12.99 -2.82
CA THR A 52 -5.10 -13.66 -3.61
C THR A 52 -5.68 -14.38 -4.84
N LYS A 53 -4.79 -14.86 -5.71
CA LYS A 53 -5.15 -15.65 -6.90
C LYS A 53 -5.91 -16.95 -6.57
N ASP A 54 -5.62 -17.58 -5.44
CA ASP A 54 -6.35 -18.74 -4.91
C ASP A 54 -7.61 -18.34 -4.11
N LYS A 55 -8.07 -17.09 -4.27
CA LYS A 55 -9.28 -16.52 -3.63
C LYS A 55 -9.24 -16.50 -2.10
N LYS A 56 -8.05 -16.52 -1.50
CA LYS A 56 -7.90 -16.35 -0.04
C LYS A 56 -7.97 -14.87 0.30
N VAL A 57 -8.55 -14.58 1.47
CA VAL A 57 -8.60 -13.24 2.05
C VAL A 57 -7.59 -13.17 3.18
N ILE A 58 -6.67 -12.19 3.12
CA ILE A 58 -5.58 -12.04 4.08
C ILE A 58 -5.55 -10.58 4.57
N HIS A 59 -5.51 -10.37 5.88
CA HIS A 59 -5.22 -9.06 6.46
C HIS A 59 -3.70 -8.85 6.47
N LEU A 60 -3.27 -7.86 5.69
CA LEU A 60 -1.88 -7.56 5.45
C LEU A 60 -1.37 -6.50 6.43
N ILE A 61 -2.23 -5.53 6.75
CA ILE A 61 -2.11 -4.58 7.85
C ILE A 61 -3.46 -4.57 8.60
N PRO A 62 -3.48 -4.76 9.93
CA PRO A 62 -4.70 -4.65 10.75
C PRO A 62 -5.08 -3.20 11.08
#